data_AF-A0A9N9ILZ8-F1
#
_entry.id   AF-A0A9N9ILZ8-F1
#
_cell.length_a   1.000
_cell.length_b   1.000
_cell.length_c   1.000
_cell.angle_alpha   90.00
_cell.angle_beta   90.00
_cell.angle_gamma   90.00
#
_symmetry.space_group_name_H-M   'P 1'
#
loop_
_entity.id
_entity.type
_entity.pdbx_description
1 polymer ?
#
loop_
_entity_poly.entity_id
_entity_poly.type
_entity_poly.pdbx_seq_one_letter_code
_entity_poly.pdbx_strand_id
1 'polypeptide(L)'
;MPVNILNIADELLITIFEFTSSPNDFKNLAISCKKFSNVSKIGQTRAKWILCQYGKAHALFHAVRLGPTFINLSVATAIIASGAILSRYFIQRLFTHFGSCDQKLIDIKTAYNTAGRIDINKIKNSDARTSWASNLQISVFSYLISTAQEQLKTDDLWVRGDDMELFLLLSGGFEHVINHAHNILLENINNLQNLILKMKFIPFPQRMKHVQENLNEYPAKDGYENNRQLNGIVRSILIYKDLVHLWKQIGYHEICKDMNDLVMKGALLLLFPSKPFVGWARPTVQDVNKRLMELIELGFQLNYNVINYIFHRFEHRLKDIGSILMESFMHVHEKPLALSPIFYDWVLKRLGSDERMIALCFEDLLKTCISLETQLQKSKAEVSIDMNQCKFKAVCDIFKVYCNAKKLFLPSHLEVISKSTSHEIHKILFDNYLVDLFNEEISSIQTINSIGDPDISQMSPSKKKGNTQIVKEWEKKLTNIYYQLKYEENRMTNTFRDYLSKFVEE
;
A
#
# COMPACT_ATOMS: atom_id res chain seq x y z
N MET A 1 42.93 9.38 8.89
CA MET A 1 43.41 8.03 8.53
C MET A 1 42.23 7.22 8.01
N PRO A 2 42.32 6.55 6.85
CA PRO A 2 41.27 5.64 6.42
C PRO A 2 41.18 4.47 7.41
N VAL A 3 40.00 4.29 8.02
CA VAL A 3 39.73 3.17 8.92
C VAL A 3 39.73 1.90 8.08
N ASN A 4 40.69 1.01 8.31
CA ASN A 4 40.66 -0.32 7.70
C ASN A 4 39.50 -1.11 8.34
N ILE A 5 38.52 -1.51 7.53
CA ILE A 5 37.34 -2.25 7.97
C ILE A 5 37.71 -3.56 8.71
N LEU A 6 38.92 -4.08 8.48
CA LEU A 6 39.46 -5.26 9.16
C LEU A 6 39.84 -5.01 10.63
N ASN A 7 40.02 -3.76 11.05
CA ASN A 7 40.35 -3.39 12.44
C ASN A 7 39.12 -3.02 13.28
N ILE A 8 37.92 -3.14 12.72
CA ILE A 8 36.66 -2.85 13.42
C ILE A 8 36.31 -4.00 14.38
N ALA A 9 35.76 -3.69 15.55
CA ALA A 9 35.33 -4.69 16.53
C ALA A 9 34.19 -5.58 15.98
N ASP A 10 34.11 -6.83 16.44
CA ASP A 10 33.13 -7.79 15.92
C ASP A 10 31.68 -7.34 16.17
N GLU A 11 31.39 -6.58 17.24
CA GLU A 11 30.05 -6.03 17.51
C GLU A 11 29.58 -5.08 16.39
N LEU A 12 30.49 -4.28 15.86
CA LEU A 12 30.19 -3.36 14.76
C LEU A 12 30.03 -4.11 13.43
N LEU A 13 30.78 -5.20 13.23
CA LEU A 13 30.60 -6.07 12.07
C LEU A 13 29.25 -6.80 12.08
N ILE A 14 28.78 -7.23 13.27
CA ILE A 14 27.43 -7.77 13.43
C ILE A 14 26.39 -6.73 13.01
N THR A 15 26.56 -5.49 13.47
CA THR A 15 25.68 -4.37 13.13
C THR A 15 25.66 -4.11 11.61
N ILE A 16 26.81 -4.22 10.93
CA ILE A 16 26.87 -4.08 9.46
C ILE A 16 26.04 -5.15 8.76
N PHE A 17 26.07 -6.41 9.23
CA PHE A 17 25.25 -7.46 8.66
C PHE A 17 23.75 -7.15 8.77
N GLU A 18 23.30 -6.52 9.86
CA GLU A 18 21.89 -6.13 10.07
C GLU A 18 21.36 -5.22 8.95
N PHE A 19 22.21 -4.37 8.36
CA PHE A 19 21.86 -3.45 7.28
C PHE A 19 21.88 -4.05 5.88
N THR A 20 22.19 -5.35 5.74
CA THR A 20 22.11 -6.02 4.43
C THR A 20 20.66 -6.29 4.04
N SER A 21 20.27 -5.85 2.84
CA SER A 21 18.87 -5.83 2.38
C SER A 21 18.30 -7.19 1.97
N SER A 22 19.14 -8.17 1.71
CA SER A 22 18.71 -9.47 1.21
C SER A 22 19.61 -10.63 1.67
N PRO A 23 19.11 -11.88 1.63
CA PRO A 23 19.95 -13.06 1.91
C PRO A 23 21.19 -13.14 1.01
N ASN A 24 21.09 -12.65 -0.22
CA ASN A 24 22.21 -12.62 -1.16
C ASN A 24 23.26 -11.60 -0.76
N ASP A 25 22.84 -10.40 -0.32
CA ASP A 25 23.77 -9.37 0.17
C ASP A 25 24.49 -9.84 1.44
N PHE A 26 23.76 -10.48 2.35
CA PHE A 26 24.32 -11.13 3.52
C PHE A 26 25.40 -12.16 3.13
N LYS A 27 25.09 -13.04 2.17
CA LYS A 27 26.02 -14.05 1.67
C LYS A 27 27.24 -13.43 0.99
N ASN A 28 27.05 -12.41 0.17
CA ASN A 28 28.12 -11.71 -0.55
C ASN A 28 29.08 -11.03 0.44
N LEU A 29 28.54 -10.40 1.48
CA LEU A 29 29.34 -9.81 2.55
C LEU A 29 30.11 -10.90 3.32
N ALA A 30 29.47 -12.03 3.65
CA ALA A 30 30.10 -13.15 4.34
C ALA A 30 31.30 -13.75 3.58
N ILE A 31 31.29 -13.75 2.24
CA ILE A 31 32.40 -14.28 1.43
C ILE A 31 33.47 -13.24 1.08
N SER A 32 33.26 -11.97 1.42
CA SER A 32 34.17 -10.88 1.04
C SER A 32 35.56 -10.99 1.69
N CYS A 33 35.64 -11.42 2.95
CA CYS A 33 36.90 -11.64 3.64
C CYS A 33 36.76 -12.63 4.82
N LYS A 34 37.90 -13.11 5.34
CA LYS A 34 37.94 -14.07 6.46
C LYS A 34 37.23 -13.55 7.71
N LYS A 35 37.34 -12.26 8.02
CA LYS A 35 36.72 -11.66 9.20
C LYS A 35 35.19 -11.64 9.09
N PHE A 36 34.65 -11.14 7.98
CA PHE A 36 33.20 -11.21 7.71
C PHE A 36 32.69 -12.65 7.65
N SER A 37 33.47 -13.57 7.08
CA SER A 37 33.13 -15.00 7.06
C SER A 37 32.97 -15.57 8.47
N ASN A 38 33.89 -15.25 9.38
CA ASN A 38 33.83 -15.69 10.77
C ASN A 38 32.62 -15.10 11.50
N VAL A 39 32.40 -13.78 11.39
CA VAL A 39 31.25 -13.10 12.02
C VAL A 39 29.91 -13.62 11.49
N SER A 40 29.82 -13.93 10.19
CA SER A 40 28.60 -14.48 9.57
C SER A 40 28.22 -15.88 10.07
N LYS A 41 29.16 -16.62 10.67
CA LYS A 41 28.93 -17.97 11.22
C LYS A 41 28.43 -17.93 12.66
N ILE A 42 28.57 -16.80 13.35
CA ILE A 42 28.07 -16.62 14.71
C ILE A 42 26.54 -16.66 14.69
N GLY A 43 25.95 -17.49 15.56
CA GLY A 43 24.49 -17.66 15.66
C GLY A 43 23.76 -16.34 15.89
N GLN A 44 24.31 -15.48 16.77
CA GLN A 44 23.76 -14.16 17.09
C GLN A 44 23.69 -13.22 15.88
N THR A 45 24.69 -13.24 14.99
CA THR A 45 24.69 -12.41 13.77
C THR A 45 23.52 -12.76 12.87
N ARG A 46 23.32 -14.06 12.62
CA ARG A 46 22.22 -14.56 11.79
C ARG A 46 20.86 -14.33 12.44
N ALA A 47 20.78 -14.51 13.75
CA ALA A 47 19.57 -14.28 14.54
C ALA A 47 19.13 -12.81 14.49
N LYS A 48 20.05 -11.88 14.72
CA LYS A 48 19.77 -10.45 14.61
C LYS A 48 19.35 -10.06 13.20
N TRP A 49 20.07 -10.54 12.18
CA TRP A 49 19.74 -10.26 10.79
C TRP A 49 18.32 -10.75 10.45
N ILE A 50 17.98 -12.01 10.74
CA ILE A 50 16.65 -12.55 10.39
C ILE A 50 15.51 -11.83 11.12
N LEU A 51 15.74 -11.42 12.38
CA LEU A 51 14.78 -10.65 13.16
C LEU A 51 14.59 -9.23 12.61
N CYS A 52 15.67 -8.57 12.19
CA CYS A 52 15.62 -7.25 11.57
C CYS A 52 14.86 -7.29 10.23
N GLN A 53 15.09 -8.32 9.42
CA GLN A 53 14.50 -8.43 8.08
C GLN A 53 13.03 -8.87 8.10
N TYR A 54 12.67 -9.80 8.99
CA TYR A 54 11.35 -10.47 8.95
C TYR A 54 10.53 -10.31 10.23
N GLY A 55 11.02 -9.59 11.23
CA GLY A 55 10.33 -9.40 12.51
C GLY A 55 10.34 -10.66 13.39
N LYS A 56 9.88 -10.50 14.64
CA LYS A 56 9.87 -11.58 15.64
C LYS A 56 8.89 -12.71 15.29
N ALA A 57 7.80 -12.37 14.60
CA ALA A 57 6.71 -13.27 14.27
C ALA A 57 7.08 -14.32 13.21
N HIS A 58 7.84 -13.93 12.18
CA HIS A 58 8.14 -14.80 11.04
C HIS A 58 9.61 -15.17 10.90
N ALA A 59 10.49 -14.71 11.80
CA ALA A 59 11.92 -15.02 11.79
C ALA A 59 12.21 -16.53 11.71
N LEU A 60 11.53 -17.36 12.51
CA LEU A 60 11.74 -18.81 12.51
C LEU A 60 11.32 -19.47 11.18
N PHE A 61 10.18 -19.06 10.63
CA PHE A 61 9.72 -19.50 9.31
C PHE A 61 10.75 -19.21 8.22
N HIS A 62 11.23 -17.97 8.15
CA HIS A 62 12.22 -17.59 7.16
C HIS A 62 13.58 -18.25 7.40
N ALA A 63 14.03 -18.40 8.65
CA ALA A 63 15.28 -19.08 8.96
C ALA A 63 15.28 -20.55 8.50
N VAL A 64 14.20 -21.29 8.73
CA VAL A 64 14.04 -22.67 8.25
C VAL A 64 14.00 -22.72 6.72
N ARG A 65 13.24 -21.81 6.10
CA ARG A 65 13.11 -21.75 4.63
C ARG A 65 14.40 -21.38 3.90
N LEU A 66 15.29 -20.62 4.53
CA LEU A 66 16.65 -20.36 3.99
C LEU A 66 17.52 -21.62 3.99
N GLY A 67 17.11 -22.67 4.70
CA GLY A 67 17.69 -23.99 4.63
C GLY A 67 18.90 -24.21 5.57
N PRO A 68 19.48 -25.43 5.53
CA PRO A 68 20.49 -25.87 6.50
C PRO A 68 21.82 -25.12 6.42
N THR A 69 22.06 -24.37 5.35
CA THR A 69 23.25 -23.50 5.25
C THR A 69 23.12 -22.25 6.13
N PHE A 70 21.88 -21.83 6.40
CA PHE A 70 21.56 -20.68 7.23
C PHE A 70 21.25 -21.09 8.67
N ILE A 71 20.32 -22.03 8.90
CA ILE A 71 19.88 -22.42 10.24
C ILE A 71 20.62 -23.66 10.73
N ASN A 72 21.13 -23.57 11.97
CA ASN A 72 21.68 -24.67 12.75
C ASN A 72 21.25 -24.48 14.22
N LEU A 73 21.67 -25.37 15.12
CA LEU A 73 21.27 -25.32 16.53
C LEU A 73 21.67 -23.99 17.22
N SER A 74 22.88 -23.48 16.94
CA SER A 74 23.35 -22.20 17.49
C SER A 74 22.53 -21.00 16.99
N VAL A 75 22.07 -21.05 15.73
CA VAL A 75 21.21 -20.00 15.16
C VAL A 75 19.80 -20.09 15.73
N ALA A 76 19.21 -21.29 15.81
CA ALA A 76 17.86 -21.48 16.33
C ALA A 76 17.76 -21.05 17.81
N THR A 77 18.74 -21.43 18.64
CA THR A 77 18.85 -20.98 20.03
C THR A 77 18.98 -19.47 20.13
N ALA A 78 19.84 -18.85 19.32
CA ALA A 78 20.01 -17.40 19.29
C ALA A 78 18.73 -16.65 18.85
N ILE A 79 17.98 -17.18 17.88
CA ILE A 79 16.71 -16.61 17.41
C ILE A 79 15.67 -16.60 18.54
N ILE A 80 15.49 -17.72 19.23
CA ILE A 80 14.55 -17.83 20.36
C ILE A 80 15.00 -16.94 21.53
N ALA A 81 16.27 -16.97 21.89
CA ALA A 81 16.83 -16.14 22.96
C ALA A 81 16.68 -14.63 22.68
N SER A 82 16.67 -14.24 21.39
CA SER A 82 16.45 -12.86 20.95
C SER A 82 14.97 -12.47 20.85
N GLY A 83 14.06 -13.34 21.31
CA GLY A 83 12.63 -13.04 21.46
C GLY A 83 11.78 -13.34 20.22
N ALA A 84 12.23 -14.21 19.32
CA ALA A 84 11.36 -14.73 18.26
C ALA A 84 10.16 -15.47 18.84
N ILE A 85 9.01 -15.36 18.16
CA ILE A 85 7.76 -15.93 18.64
C ILE A 85 7.65 -17.36 18.12
N LEU A 86 7.62 -18.31 19.05
CA LEU A 86 7.38 -19.72 18.75
C LEU A 86 5.87 -20.01 18.88
N SER A 87 5.16 -20.01 17.75
CA SER A 87 3.71 -20.27 17.72
C SER A 87 3.40 -21.76 17.56
N ARG A 88 2.25 -22.19 18.11
CA ARG A 88 1.78 -23.58 17.91
C ARG A 88 1.51 -23.87 16.44
N TYR A 89 0.91 -22.92 15.71
CA TYR A 89 0.70 -23.03 14.26
C TYR A 89 2.01 -23.26 13.50
N PHE A 90 3.08 -22.53 13.82
CA PHE A 90 4.39 -22.77 13.19
C PHE A 90 4.88 -24.20 13.40
N ILE A 91 4.71 -24.76 14.59
CA ILE A 91 5.08 -26.13 14.91
C ILE A 91 4.23 -27.15 14.16
N GLN A 92 2.90 -26.99 14.12
CA GLN A 92 2.00 -27.85 13.35
C GLN A 92 2.38 -27.88 11.87
N ARG A 93 2.69 -26.70 11.31
CA ARG A 93 3.18 -26.56 9.93
C ARG A 93 4.54 -27.21 9.74
N LEU A 94 5.43 -27.09 10.71
CA LEU A 94 6.73 -27.74 10.67
C LEU A 94 6.61 -29.27 10.63
N PHE A 95 5.75 -29.86 11.46
CA PHE A 95 5.46 -31.30 11.43
C PHE A 95 4.95 -31.80 10.08
N THR A 96 4.09 -31.01 9.43
CA THR A 96 3.50 -31.37 8.13
C THR A 96 4.55 -31.43 7.01
N HIS A 97 5.63 -30.67 7.14
CA HIS A 97 6.58 -30.36 6.06
C HIS A 97 8.00 -30.93 6.31
N PHE A 98 8.32 -31.28 7.55
CA PHE A 98 9.60 -31.88 7.91
C PHE A 98 9.75 -33.29 7.31
N GLY A 99 10.92 -33.60 6.75
CA GLY A 99 11.22 -34.94 6.23
C GLY A 99 10.35 -35.40 5.05
N SER A 100 9.57 -34.50 4.44
CA SER A 100 8.63 -34.84 3.36
C SER A 100 9.31 -35.20 2.03
N CYS A 101 10.65 -35.13 1.97
CA CYS A 101 11.46 -35.37 0.78
C CYS A 101 12.68 -36.22 1.16
N ASP A 102 12.78 -37.43 0.62
CA ASP A 102 13.95 -38.29 0.76
C ASP A 102 14.83 -38.15 -0.49
N GLN A 103 15.90 -37.35 -0.37
CA GLN A 103 16.82 -37.09 -1.47
C GLN A 103 17.48 -38.38 -1.98
N LYS A 104 17.79 -39.35 -1.11
CA LYS A 104 18.38 -40.62 -1.55
C LYS A 104 17.39 -41.43 -2.37
N LEU A 105 16.12 -41.44 -1.96
CA LEU A 105 15.06 -42.10 -2.75
C LEU A 105 14.88 -41.44 -4.12
N ILE A 106 15.01 -40.12 -4.21
CA ILE A 106 14.94 -39.37 -5.48
C ILE A 106 16.15 -39.68 -6.37
N ASP A 107 17.35 -39.69 -5.79
CA ASP A 107 18.59 -39.99 -6.50
C ASP A 107 18.55 -41.44 -7.05
N ILE A 108 18.08 -42.39 -6.24
CA ILE A 108 17.82 -43.78 -6.64
C ILE A 108 16.78 -43.85 -7.76
N LYS A 109 15.60 -43.23 -7.59
CA LYS A 109 14.55 -43.20 -8.63
C LYS A 109 15.04 -42.60 -9.94
N THR A 110 15.91 -41.59 -9.88
CA THR A 110 16.51 -40.96 -11.05
C THR A 110 17.53 -41.89 -11.72
N ALA A 111 18.37 -42.59 -10.94
CA ALA A 111 19.38 -43.52 -11.43
C ALA A 111 18.79 -44.80 -12.06
N TYR A 112 17.70 -45.34 -11.50
CA TYR A 112 17.02 -46.55 -12.00
C TYR A 112 16.06 -46.30 -13.18
N ASN A 113 15.92 -45.05 -13.64
CA ASN A 113 15.01 -44.71 -14.72
C ASN A 113 15.61 -44.94 -16.12
N THR A 114 16.25 -46.10 -16.31
CA THR A 114 16.95 -46.51 -17.54
C THR A 114 16.02 -46.85 -18.71
N ALA A 115 14.71 -47.00 -18.47
CA ALA A 115 13.72 -47.41 -19.47
C ALA A 115 12.77 -46.29 -19.92
N GLY A 116 13.00 -45.03 -19.53
CA GLY A 116 12.17 -43.88 -19.94
C GLY A 116 10.70 -43.93 -19.46
N ARG A 117 10.37 -44.83 -18.53
CA ARG A 117 8.99 -45.04 -18.04
C ARG A 117 8.51 -43.96 -17.08
N ILE A 118 9.43 -43.22 -16.47
CA ILE A 118 9.08 -42.12 -15.55
C ILE A 118 9.59 -40.81 -16.15
N ASP A 119 8.73 -39.80 -16.19
CA ASP A 119 9.12 -38.46 -16.65
C ASP A 119 10.09 -37.83 -15.62
N ILE A 120 11.39 -37.91 -15.91
CA ILE A 120 12.47 -37.35 -15.08
C ILE A 120 12.29 -35.85 -14.90
N ASN A 121 11.70 -35.15 -15.88
CA ASN A 121 11.42 -33.73 -15.76
C ASN A 121 10.26 -33.49 -14.80
N LYS A 122 9.26 -34.37 -14.72
CA LYS A 122 8.25 -34.32 -13.65
C LYS A 122 8.83 -34.61 -12.27
N ILE A 123 9.72 -35.58 -12.11
CA ILE A 123 10.40 -35.86 -10.82
C ILE A 123 11.29 -34.67 -10.43
N LYS A 124 12.16 -34.20 -11.33
CA LYS A 124 13.02 -33.05 -11.05
C LYS A 124 12.23 -31.75 -10.87
N ASN A 125 11.12 -31.53 -11.57
CA ASN A 125 10.27 -30.35 -11.38
C ASN A 125 9.29 -30.48 -10.20
N SER A 126 8.91 -31.70 -9.78
CA SER A 126 8.15 -31.93 -8.54
C SER A 126 9.04 -31.83 -7.31
N ASP A 127 10.31 -32.20 -7.44
CA ASP A 127 11.26 -32.37 -6.33
C ASP A 127 12.27 -31.21 -6.22
N ALA A 128 12.43 -30.36 -7.25
CA ALA A 128 13.11 -29.06 -7.12
C ALA A 128 12.35 -28.08 -6.19
N ARG A 129 11.11 -28.42 -5.82
CA ARG A 129 10.32 -27.73 -4.78
C ARG A 129 10.29 -28.58 -3.53
N THR A 130 11.47 -28.78 -2.93
CA THR A 130 11.57 -29.30 -1.57
C THR A 130 10.62 -28.48 -0.68
N SER A 131 9.80 -29.18 0.11
CA SER A 131 8.99 -28.50 1.12
C SER A 131 9.89 -27.56 1.92
N TRP A 132 9.39 -26.38 2.27
CA TRP A 132 10.18 -25.33 2.92
C TRP A 132 10.93 -25.78 4.19
N ALA A 133 10.52 -26.89 4.80
CA ALA A 133 11.16 -27.48 5.98
C ALA A 133 11.75 -28.90 5.78
N SER A 134 11.73 -29.47 4.56
CA SER A 134 12.10 -30.88 4.35
C SER A 134 13.55 -31.17 4.75
N ASN A 135 14.45 -30.20 4.51
CA ASN A 135 15.90 -30.35 4.70
C ASN A 135 16.39 -29.81 6.06
N LEU A 136 15.47 -29.58 7.00
CA LEU A 136 15.84 -29.11 8.34
C LEU A 136 16.64 -30.18 9.08
N GLN A 137 17.69 -29.77 9.79
CA GLN A 137 18.46 -30.69 10.62
C GLN A 137 17.61 -31.24 11.77
N ILE A 138 17.68 -32.55 12.03
CA ILE A 138 16.91 -33.20 13.10
C ILE A 138 17.19 -32.59 14.48
N SER A 139 18.44 -32.17 14.74
CA SER A 139 18.80 -31.49 15.98
C SER A 139 18.08 -30.14 16.16
N VAL A 140 17.93 -29.38 15.07
CA VAL A 140 17.17 -28.12 15.08
C VAL A 140 15.69 -28.40 15.23
N PHE A 141 15.16 -29.38 14.50
CA PHE A 141 13.76 -29.79 14.63
C PHE A 141 13.43 -30.19 16.07
N SER A 142 14.17 -31.14 16.65
CA SER A 142 13.95 -31.58 18.04
C SER A 142 14.04 -30.44 19.05
N TYR A 143 15.00 -29.52 18.87
CA TYR A 143 15.11 -28.34 19.72
C TYR A 143 13.88 -27.42 19.63
N LEU A 144 13.37 -27.16 18.43
CA LEU A 144 12.17 -26.32 18.24
C LEU A 144 10.94 -26.96 18.87
N ILE A 145 10.77 -28.28 18.74
CA ILE A 145 9.65 -29.01 19.36
C ILE A 145 9.75 -28.97 20.88
N SER A 146 10.90 -29.34 21.46
CA SER A 146 11.05 -29.38 22.93
C SER A 146 10.86 -28.00 23.55
N THR A 147 11.40 -26.97 22.89
CA THR A 147 11.23 -25.58 23.33
C THR A 147 9.77 -25.13 23.21
N ALA A 148 9.04 -25.57 22.19
CA ALA A 148 7.62 -25.28 22.05
C ALA A 148 6.78 -25.94 23.15
N GLN A 149 7.05 -27.21 23.47
CA GLN A 149 6.37 -27.93 24.55
C GLN A 149 6.55 -27.21 25.89
N GLU A 150 7.78 -26.77 26.18
CA GLU A 150 8.10 -26.03 27.41
C GLU A 150 7.42 -24.66 27.46
N GLN A 151 7.48 -23.89 26.37
CA GLN A 151 6.94 -22.52 26.34
C GLN A 151 5.41 -22.47 26.31
N LEU A 152 4.78 -23.39 25.57
CA LEU A 152 3.32 -23.38 25.35
C LEU A 152 2.57 -24.22 26.39
N LYS A 153 3.28 -25.06 27.18
CA LYS A 153 2.71 -25.91 28.23
C LYS A 153 1.52 -26.73 27.73
N THR A 154 1.69 -27.36 26.57
CA THR A 154 0.64 -28.15 25.92
C THR A 154 1.24 -29.40 25.31
N ASP A 155 0.53 -30.51 25.46
CA ASP A 155 0.81 -31.76 24.78
C ASP A 155 0.13 -31.82 23.40
N ASP A 156 -0.68 -30.82 23.04
CA ASP A 156 -1.52 -30.82 21.84
C ASP A 156 -0.80 -30.25 20.60
N LEU A 157 0.54 -30.29 20.56
CA LEU A 157 1.31 -29.75 19.43
C LEU A 157 1.10 -30.54 18.12
N TRP A 158 0.68 -31.81 18.23
CA TRP A 158 0.49 -32.74 17.12
C TRP A 158 -0.98 -33.13 16.91
N VAL A 159 -1.94 -32.38 17.46
CA VAL A 159 -3.36 -32.64 17.24
C VAL A 159 -3.69 -32.52 15.75
N ARG A 160 -4.55 -33.41 15.26
CA ARG A 160 -4.99 -33.46 13.86
C ARG A 160 -5.86 -32.22 13.54
N GLY A 161 -5.46 -31.49 12.50
CA GLY A 161 -6.00 -30.16 12.18
C GLY A 161 -4.95 -29.09 12.47
N ASP A 162 -5.15 -27.87 11.96
CA ASP A 162 -4.24 -26.77 12.22
C ASP A 162 -4.92 -25.54 12.84
N ASP A 163 -4.14 -24.71 13.51
CA ASP A 163 -4.64 -23.53 14.22
C ASP A 163 -5.26 -22.48 13.28
N MET A 164 -4.92 -22.50 11.99
CA MET A 164 -5.53 -21.63 11.01
C MET A 164 -6.97 -22.06 10.71
N GLU A 165 -7.20 -23.36 10.50
CA GLU A 165 -8.55 -23.93 10.38
C GLU A 165 -9.37 -23.70 11.65
N LEU A 166 -8.78 -23.91 12.83
CA LEU A 166 -9.43 -23.63 14.11
C LEU A 166 -9.80 -22.15 14.24
N PHE A 167 -8.88 -21.24 13.91
CA PHE A 167 -9.16 -19.80 13.93
C PHE A 167 -10.35 -19.46 13.03
N LEU A 168 -10.37 -19.99 11.81
CA LEU A 168 -11.44 -19.74 10.85
C LEU A 168 -12.79 -20.29 11.32
N LEU A 169 -12.80 -21.46 11.95
CA LEU A 169 -14.02 -22.02 12.54
C LEU A 169 -14.56 -21.10 13.66
N LEU A 170 -13.69 -20.71 14.60
CA LEU A 170 -14.05 -19.85 15.72
C LEU A 170 -14.47 -18.44 15.28
N SER A 171 -13.96 -17.96 14.14
CA SER A 171 -14.28 -16.64 13.61
C SER A 171 -15.49 -16.61 12.66
N GLY A 172 -16.16 -17.75 12.43
CA GLY A 172 -17.26 -17.86 11.47
C GLY A 172 -16.85 -17.77 9.99
N GLY A 173 -15.61 -18.14 9.69
CA GLY A 173 -14.86 -18.16 8.41
C GLY A 173 -15.57 -17.86 7.09
N PHE A 174 -15.39 -18.74 6.09
CA PHE A 174 -15.90 -18.51 4.72
C PHE A 174 -17.34 -18.92 4.52
N GLU A 175 -17.86 -19.79 5.38
CA GLU A 175 -19.12 -20.51 5.14
C GLU A 175 -20.36 -19.71 5.55
N HIS A 176 -20.19 -18.67 6.35
CA HIS A 176 -21.30 -17.88 6.87
C HIS A 176 -21.38 -16.49 6.22
N VAL A 177 -22.58 -15.92 6.12
CA VAL A 177 -22.82 -14.52 5.75
C VAL A 177 -22.24 -13.60 6.84
N ILE A 178 -21.84 -12.36 6.51
CA ILE A 178 -21.13 -11.42 7.41
C ILE A 178 -21.80 -11.30 8.78
N ASN A 179 -23.13 -11.14 8.82
CA ASN A 179 -23.86 -11.00 10.07
C ASN A 179 -23.79 -12.25 10.95
N HIS A 180 -23.83 -13.44 10.35
CA HIS A 180 -23.72 -14.68 11.11
C HIS A 180 -22.29 -14.93 11.61
N ALA A 181 -21.29 -14.58 10.80
CA ALA A 181 -19.88 -14.63 11.24
C ALA A 181 -19.59 -13.68 12.41
N HIS A 182 -20.24 -12.51 12.45
CA HIS A 182 -20.12 -11.58 13.58
C HIS A 182 -20.55 -12.25 14.89
N ASN A 183 -21.72 -12.90 14.90
CA ASN A 183 -22.23 -13.58 16.10
C ASN A 183 -21.32 -14.75 16.51
N ILE A 184 -20.90 -15.58 15.56
CA ILE A 184 -20.01 -16.72 15.85
C ILE A 184 -18.70 -16.24 16.47
N LEU A 185 -18.09 -15.20 15.91
CA LEU A 185 -16.85 -14.64 16.43
C LEU A 185 -17.01 -14.14 17.87
N LEU A 186 -18.09 -13.40 18.15
CA LEU A 186 -18.35 -12.87 19.49
C LEU A 186 -18.61 -13.98 20.51
N GLU A 187 -19.37 -15.02 20.13
CA GLU A 187 -19.60 -16.20 20.98
C GLU A 187 -18.30 -16.94 21.31
N ASN A 188 -17.33 -16.94 20.39
CA ASN A 188 -16.07 -17.64 20.50
C ASN A 188 -14.87 -16.77 20.88
N ILE A 189 -15.09 -15.52 21.31
CA ILE A 189 -14.00 -14.56 21.50
C ILE A 189 -12.96 -15.03 22.53
N ASN A 190 -13.40 -15.71 23.59
CA ASN A 190 -12.52 -16.27 24.61
C ASN A 190 -11.61 -17.38 24.04
N ASN A 191 -12.14 -18.18 23.12
CA ASN A 191 -11.38 -19.23 22.44
C ASN A 191 -10.36 -18.61 21.47
N LEU A 192 -10.74 -17.57 20.73
CA LEU A 192 -9.83 -16.81 19.86
C LEU A 192 -8.73 -16.12 20.67
N GLN A 193 -9.06 -15.50 21.81
CA GLN A 193 -8.09 -14.91 22.73
C GLN A 193 -7.12 -15.97 23.25
N ASN A 194 -7.60 -17.14 23.67
CA ASN A 194 -6.73 -18.23 24.09
C ASN A 194 -5.81 -18.70 22.95
N LEU A 195 -6.33 -18.82 21.72
CA LEU A 195 -5.56 -19.21 20.56
C LEU A 195 -4.45 -18.20 20.23
N ILE A 196 -4.76 -16.90 20.22
CA ILE A 196 -3.75 -15.86 19.95
C ILE A 196 -2.79 -15.72 21.13
N LEU A 197 -3.27 -15.56 22.36
CA LEU A 197 -2.42 -15.19 23.50
C LEU A 197 -1.65 -16.39 24.06
N LYS A 198 -2.29 -17.54 24.26
CA LYS A 198 -1.65 -18.71 24.88
C LYS A 198 -0.92 -19.56 23.85
N MET A 199 -1.54 -19.82 22.70
CA MET A 199 -0.93 -20.62 21.64
C MET A 199 -0.08 -19.77 20.68
N LYS A 200 0.00 -18.46 20.92
CA LYS A 200 0.80 -17.49 20.16
C LYS A 200 0.46 -17.52 18.66
N PHE A 201 -0.80 -17.77 18.31
CA PHE A 201 -1.22 -17.96 16.92
C PHE A 201 -0.83 -16.77 16.03
N ILE A 202 -0.08 -17.06 14.97
CA ILE A 202 0.40 -16.10 13.98
C ILE A 202 0.24 -16.74 12.60
N PRO A 203 -0.51 -16.15 11.66
CA PRO A 203 -0.62 -16.68 10.30
C PRO A 203 0.74 -16.60 9.60
N PHE A 204 1.00 -17.54 8.69
CA PHE A 204 2.20 -17.47 7.85
C PHE A 204 2.10 -16.29 6.88
N PRO A 205 3.23 -15.75 6.41
CA PRO A 205 3.21 -14.60 5.52
C PRO A 205 2.51 -14.94 4.19
N GLN A 206 2.05 -13.90 3.50
CA GLN A 206 1.44 -14.04 2.17
C GLN A 206 2.47 -14.47 1.13
N ARG A 207 2.09 -15.40 0.22
CA ARG A 207 2.93 -15.76 -0.93
C ARG A 207 3.17 -14.53 -1.83
N MET A 208 4.44 -14.28 -2.18
CA MET A 208 4.80 -13.19 -3.10
C MET A 208 4.21 -13.42 -4.50
N LYS A 209 3.66 -12.36 -5.10
CA LYS A 209 2.89 -12.39 -6.36
C LYS A 209 3.63 -12.96 -7.59
N HIS A 210 4.96 -13.05 -7.55
CA HIS A 210 5.78 -13.55 -8.66
C HIS A 210 5.84 -15.09 -8.74
N VAL A 211 5.34 -15.81 -7.74
CA VAL A 211 5.29 -17.27 -7.74
C VAL A 211 3.93 -17.71 -8.30
N GLN A 212 3.89 -18.00 -9.60
CA GLN A 212 2.68 -18.34 -10.38
C GLN A 212 2.04 -19.70 -10.04
N GLU A 213 2.61 -20.44 -9.10
CA GLU A 213 2.25 -21.84 -8.87
C GLU A 213 1.02 -21.97 -7.96
N ASN A 214 0.07 -22.82 -8.37
CA ASN A 214 -1.12 -23.28 -7.63
C ASN A 214 -1.48 -22.40 -6.42
N LEU A 215 -2.03 -21.21 -6.70
CA LEU A 215 -2.42 -20.21 -5.68
C LEU A 215 -3.43 -20.73 -4.64
N ASN A 216 -4.05 -21.88 -4.91
CA ASN A 216 -5.11 -22.45 -4.09
C ASN A 216 -4.66 -23.70 -3.30
N GLU A 217 -3.43 -24.19 -3.46
CA GLU A 217 -2.93 -25.33 -2.68
C GLU A 217 -2.84 -24.95 -1.19
N TYR A 218 -3.38 -25.81 -0.32
CA TYR A 218 -3.35 -25.65 1.13
C TYR A 218 -3.24 -27.01 1.81
N PRO A 219 -2.30 -27.22 2.74
CA PRO A 219 -1.08 -26.45 2.98
C PRO A 219 -0.22 -26.24 1.72
N ALA A 220 0.27 -25.03 1.52
CA ALA A 220 1.23 -24.72 0.46
C ALA A 220 2.60 -25.37 0.71
N LYS A 221 3.23 -25.92 -0.35
CA LYS A 221 4.57 -26.55 -0.27
C LYS A 221 5.70 -25.59 0.10
N ASP A 222 5.61 -24.34 -0.34
CA ASP A 222 6.55 -23.27 0.00
C ASP A 222 6.29 -22.67 1.40
N GLY A 223 5.30 -23.20 2.12
CA GLY A 223 4.96 -22.86 3.49
C GLY A 223 4.06 -21.64 3.64
N TYR A 224 4.13 -20.67 2.71
CA TYR A 224 3.36 -19.43 2.74
C TYR A 224 1.85 -19.65 2.83
N GLU A 225 1.16 -18.66 3.38
CA GLU A 225 -0.29 -18.67 3.46
C GLU A 225 -0.93 -18.25 2.14
N ASN A 226 -2.06 -18.89 1.79
CA ASN A 226 -2.78 -18.54 0.58
C ASN A 226 -3.77 -17.38 0.83
N ASN A 227 -4.19 -16.74 -0.26
CA ASN A 227 -5.09 -15.58 -0.16
C ASN A 227 -6.46 -15.94 0.43
N ARG A 228 -6.93 -17.19 0.26
CA ARG A 228 -8.20 -17.62 0.82
C ARG A 228 -8.11 -17.53 2.34
N GLN A 229 -7.19 -18.24 2.97
CA GLN A 229 -7.01 -18.24 4.42
C GLN A 229 -6.77 -16.84 4.99
N LEU A 230 -5.87 -16.06 4.38
CA LEU A 230 -5.62 -14.68 4.83
C LEU A 230 -6.87 -13.79 4.74
N ASN A 231 -7.74 -13.97 3.75
CA ASN A 231 -9.00 -13.23 3.68
C ASN A 231 -9.95 -13.58 4.86
N GLY A 232 -9.84 -14.77 5.44
CA GLY A 232 -10.56 -15.13 6.67
C GLY A 232 -10.04 -14.37 7.89
N ILE A 233 -8.71 -14.22 8.02
CA ILE A 233 -8.10 -13.35 9.03
C ILE A 233 -8.56 -11.89 8.86
N VAL A 234 -8.50 -11.39 7.61
CA VAL A 234 -8.92 -10.02 7.26
C VAL A 234 -10.37 -9.78 7.67
N ARG A 235 -11.26 -10.71 7.32
CA ARG A 235 -12.67 -10.62 7.69
C ARG A 235 -12.84 -10.54 9.21
N SER A 236 -12.08 -11.33 9.95
CA SER A 236 -12.12 -11.33 11.41
C SER A 236 -11.65 -10.00 12.01
N ILE A 237 -10.58 -9.40 11.47
CA ILE A 237 -10.10 -8.06 11.84
C ILE A 237 -11.17 -7.00 11.54
N LEU A 238 -11.83 -7.09 10.38
CA LEU A 238 -12.87 -6.15 9.98
C LEU A 238 -14.12 -6.27 10.87
N ILE A 239 -14.42 -7.46 11.39
CA ILE A 239 -15.53 -7.72 12.32
C ILE A 239 -15.17 -7.26 13.75
N TYR A 240 -13.99 -7.64 14.23
CA TYR A 240 -13.53 -7.38 15.60
C TYR A 240 -12.09 -6.87 15.59
N LYS A 241 -11.94 -5.55 15.59
CA LYS A 241 -10.65 -4.88 15.42
C LYS A 241 -9.65 -5.17 16.55
N ASP A 242 -10.14 -5.48 17.75
CA ASP A 242 -9.28 -5.69 18.92
C ASP A 242 -8.44 -6.96 18.82
N LEU A 243 -8.71 -7.86 17.86
CA LEU A 243 -7.80 -8.96 17.52
C LEU A 243 -6.38 -8.45 17.22
N VAL A 244 -6.26 -7.28 16.60
CA VAL A 244 -4.96 -6.65 16.30
C VAL A 244 -4.17 -6.37 17.58
N HIS A 245 -4.85 -5.95 18.66
CA HIS A 245 -4.21 -5.71 19.95
C HIS A 245 -3.72 -7.01 20.59
N LEU A 246 -4.45 -8.11 20.43
CA LEU A 246 -4.03 -9.44 20.92
C LEU A 246 -2.75 -9.91 20.23
N TRP A 247 -2.62 -9.72 18.91
CA TRP A 247 -1.38 -10.04 18.19
C TRP A 247 -0.21 -9.16 18.62
N LYS A 248 -0.45 -7.86 18.79
CA LYS A 248 0.57 -6.94 19.31
C LYS A 248 1.02 -7.31 20.72
N GLN A 249 0.11 -7.81 21.56
CA GLN A 249 0.41 -8.23 22.93
C GLN A 249 1.39 -9.41 22.99
N ILE A 250 1.32 -10.35 22.03
CA ILE A 250 2.30 -11.45 21.93
C ILE A 250 3.60 -11.06 21.21
N GLY A 251 3.74 -9.79 20.79
CA GLY A 251 4.92 -9.25 20.11
C GLY A 251 4.86 -9.25 18.59
N TYR A 252 3.72 -9.59 17.98
CA TYR A 252 3.53 -9.51 16.52
C TYR A 252 3.11 -8.08 16.13
N HIS A 253 4.08 -7.16 16.14
CA HIS A 253 3.83 -5.74 15.88
C HIS A 253 3.63 -5.42 14.40
N GLU A 254 4.15 -6.28 13.52
CA GLU A 254 4.12 -6.15 12.07
C GLU A 254 2.78 -6.58 11.44
N ILE A 255 1.82 -7.11 12.21
CA ILE A 255 0.51 -7.56 11.71
C ILE A 255 -0.17 -6.53 10.80
N CYS A 256 -0.11 -5.25 11.17
CA CYS A 256 -0.70 -4.18 10.39
C CYS A 256 0.01 -3.98 9.05
N LYS A 257 1.34 -4.13 9.01
CA LYS A 257 2.16 -4.04 7.80
C LYS A 257 1.91 -5.24 6.89
N ASP A 258 1.92 -6.45 7.45
CA ASP A 258 1.82 -7.70 6.70
C ASP A 258 0.43 -7.88 6.07
N MET A 259 -0.61 -7.45 6.80
CA MET A 259 -2.00 -7.57 6.35
C MET A 259 -2.53 -6.27 5.72
N ASN A 260 -1.71 -5.23 5.60
CA ASN A 260 -2.14 -3.88 5.23
C ASN A 260 -3.01 -3.84 3.98
N ASP A 261 -2.45 -4.39 2.91
CA ASP A 261 -3.08 -4.37 1.60
C ASP A 261 -4.40 -5.14 1.60
N LEU A 262 -4.47 -6.27 2.31
CA LEU A 262 -5.68 -7.09 2.34
C LEU A 262 -6.77 -6.47 3.21
N VAL A 263 -6.41 -5.94 4.38
CA VAL A 263 -7.36 -5.30 5.31
C VAL A 263 -7.94 -4.03 4.71
N MET A 264 -7.10 -3.15 4.17
CA MET A 264 -7.57 -1.89 3.57
C MET A 264 -8.43 -2.13 2.34
N LYS A 265 -8.05 -3.10 1.48
CA LYS A 265 -8.90 -3.49 0.32
C LYS A 265 -10.21 -4.11 0.80
N GLY A 266 -10.15 -5.01 1.76
CA GLY A 266 -11.33 -5.69 2.33
C GLY A 266 -12.33 -4.71 2.92
N ALA A 267 -11.86 -3.70 3.66
CA ALA A 267 -12.71 -2.66 4.23
C ALA A 267 -13.50 -1.89 3.17
N LEU A 268 -12.82 -1.46 2.09
CA LEU A 268 -13.45 -0.72 1.00
C LEU A 268 -14.38 -1.60 0.15
N LEU A 269 -14.03 -2.87 -0.07
CA LEU A 269 -14.90 -3.84 -0.75
C LEU A 269 -16.17 -4.15 0.06
N LEU A 270 -16.09 -4.10 1.40
CA LEU A 270 -17.24 -4.29 2.29
C LEU A 270 -18.18 -3.09 2.26
N LEU A 271 -17.63 -1.86 2.22
CA LEU A 271 -18.41 -0.64 2.06
C LEU A 271 -19.08 -0.57 0.67
N PHE A 272 -18.37 -1.00 -0.38
CA PHE A 272 -18.82 -0.93 -1.77
C PHE A 272 -18.92 -2.34 -2.39
N PRO A 273 -19.92 -3.16 -2.01
CA PRO A 273 -20.06 -4.51 -2.55
C PRO A 273 -20.29 -4.47 -4.07
N SER A 274 -19.71 -5.44 -4.81
CA SER A 274 -19.90 -5.52 -6.28
C SER A 274 -21.36 -5.71 -6.69
N LYS A 275 -22.16 -6.34 -5.82
CA LYS A 275 -23.61 -6.45 -5.94
C LYS A 275 -24.24 -5.96 -4.63
N PRO A 276 -24.87 -4.77 -4.59
CA PRO A 276 -25.60 -4.31 -3.42
C PRO A 276 -26.68 -5.32 -3.03
N PHE A 277 -26.76 -5.66 -1.75
CA PHE A 277 -27.82 -6.52 -1.22
C PHE A 277 -29.02 -5.67 -0.77
N VAL A 278 -30.17 -6.32 -0.56
CA VAL A 278 -31.40 -5.65 -0.09
C VAL A 278 -31.12 -5.03 1.29
N GLY A 279 -31.24 -3.71 1.39
CA GLY A 279 -30.94 -2.95 2.61
C GLY A 279 -29.54 -2.35 2.68
N TRP A 280 -28.68 -2.55 1.67
CA TRP A 280 -27.43 -1.80 1.56
C TRP A 280 -27.72 -0.33 1.28
N ALA A 281 -27.32 0.54 2.22
CA ALA A 281 -27.29 1.98 2.00
C ALA A 281 -25.92 2.38 1.45
N ARG A 282 -25.94 3.25 0.45
CA ARG A 282 -24.71 3.76 -0.16
C ARG A 282 -23.90 4.56 0.89
N PRO A 283 -22.63 4.21 1.16
CA PRO A 283 -21.79 4.95 2.09
C PRO A 283 -21.57 6.39 1.64
N THR A 284 -21.53 7.30 2.61
CA THR A 284 -21.11 8.69 2.45
C THR A 284 -19.60 8.84 2.63
N VAL A 285 -19.05 10.04 2.35
CA VAL A 285 -17.64 10.36 2.63
C VAL A 285 -17.32 10.18 4.12
N GLN A 286 -18.26 10.55 5.01
CA GLN A 286 -18.09 10.40 6.45
C GLN A 286 -18.01 8.93 6.87
N ASP A 287 -18.83 8.05 6.28
CA ASP A 287 -18.81 6.62 6.58
C ASP A 287 -17.48 5.97 6.17
N VAL A 288 -16.99 6.33 4.97
CA VAL A 288 -15.70 5.85 4.47
C VAL A 288 -14.56 6.38 5.34
N ASN A 289 -14.54 7.68 5.65
CA ASN A 289 -13.51 8.29 6.50
C ASN A 289 -13.47 7.65 7.88
N LYS A 290 -14.62 7.52 8.54
CA LYS A 290 -14.72 6.86 9.85
C LYS A 290 -14.10 5.47 9.80
N ARG A 291 -14.47 4.68 8.78
CA ARG A 291 -13.96 3.31 8.67
C ARG A 291 -12.47 3.22 8.41
N LEU A 292 -11.92 4.11 7.56
CA LEU A 292 -10.48 4.12 7.28
C LEU A 292 -9.68 4.64 8.47
N MET A 293 -10.16 5.67 9.17
CA MET A 293 -9.52 6.21 10.37
C MET A 293 -9.47 5.18 11.50
N GLU A 294 -10.55 4.41 11.73
CA GLU A 294 -10.56 3.29 12.68
C GLU A 294 -9.43 2.29 12.42
N LEU A 295 -9.09 2.02 11.16
CA LEU A 295 -8.02 1.11 10.79
C LEU A 295 -6.64 1.77 10.91
N ILE A 296 -6.53 3.05 10.57
CA ILE A 296 -5.28 3.81 10.68
C ILE A 296 -4.87 3.99 12.14
N GLU A 297 -5.82 4.21 13.04
CA GLU A 297 -5.57 4.24 14.50
C GLU A 297 -4.97 2.91 15.01
N LEU A 298 -5.30 1.78 14.38
CA LEU A 298 -4.70 0.49 14.69
C LEU A 298 -3.28 0.34 14.10
N GLY A 299 -2.87 1.21 13.17
CA GLY A 299 -1.57 1.18 12.50
C GLY A 299 -1.59 0.66 11.06
N PHE A 300 -2.77 0.47 10.45
CA PHE A 300 -2.89 0.25 9.01
C PHE A 300 -2.63 1.56 8.24
N GLN A 301 -2.33 1.45 6.95
CA GLN A 301 -1.99 2.59 6.09
C GLN A 301 -2.70 2.49 4.74
N LEU A 302 -3.40 3.55 4.37
CA LEU A 302 -3.87 3.71 3.00
C LEU A 302 -2.65 4.04 2.13
N ASN A 303 -2.22 3.11 1.28
CA ASN A 303 -1.09 3.29 0.39
C ASN A 303 -1.54 3.34 -1.08
N TYR A 304 -0.65 3.79 -1.98
CA TYR A 304 -0.96 3.89 -3.41
C TYR A 304 -1.32 2.54 -4.06
N ASN A 305 -0.78 1.42 -3.57
CA ASN A 305 -1.14 0.10 -4.11
C ASN A 305 -2.60 -0.26 -3.82
N VAL A 306 -3.09 0.08 -2.62
CA VAL A 306 -4.49 -0.08 -2.24
C VAL A 306 -5.36 0.86 -3.07
N ILE A 307 -5.00 2.14 -3.15
CA ILE A 307 -5.76 3.15 -3.91
C ILE A 307 -5.90 2.72 -5.37
N ASN A 308 -4.79 2.43 -6.05
CA ASN A 308 -4.78 1.98 -7.45
C ASN A 308 -5.62 0.72 -7.65
N TYR A 309 -5.50 -0.25 -6.74
CA TYR A 309 -6.30 -1.47 -6.81
C TYR A 309 -7.80 -1.17 -6.72
N ILE A 310 -8.22 -0.29 -5.81
CA ILE A 310 -9.63 0.02 -5.58
C ILE A 310 -10.23 0.77 -6.78
N PHE A 311 -9.52 1.77 -7.31
CA PHE A 311 -9.98 2.48 -8.51
C PHE A 311 -10.08 1.56 -9.72
N HIS A 312 -9.08 0.71 -9.95
CA HIS A 312 -9.14 -0.29 -11.02
C HIS A 312 -10.27 -1.30 -10.80
N ARG A 313 -10.47 -1.77 -9.56
CA ARG A 313 -11.51 -2.75 -9.23
C ARG A 313 -12.92 -2.20 -9.42
N PHE A 314 -13.13 -0.91 -9.14
CA PHE A 314 -14.41 -0.23 -9.28
C PHE A 314 -14.54 0.57 -10.56
N GLU A 315 -13.66 0.41 -11.55
CA GLU A 315 -13.62 1.24 -12.77
C GLU A 315 -15.01 1.51 -13.37
N HIS A 316 -15.80 0.46 -13.55
CA HIS A 316 -17.17 0.51 -14.10
C HIS A 316 -18.20 1.26 -13.23
N ARG A 317 -17.91 1.49 -11.95
CA ARG A 317 -18.77 2.17 -10.95
C ARG A 317 -18.21 3.51 -10.49
N LEU A 318 -17.08 3.96 -11.03
CA LEU A 318 -16.47 5.21 -10.57
C LEU A 318 -17.33 6.44 -10.83
N LYS A 319 -18.19 6.42 -11.86
CA LYS A 319 -19.19 7.49 -12.05
C LYS A 319 -20.14 7.62 -10.86
N ASP A 320 -20.42 6.52 -10.19
CA ASP A 320 -21.30 6.51 -9.03
C ASP A 320 -20.51 6.86 -7.79
N ILE A 321 -19.46 6.11 -7.46
CA ILE A 321 -18.80 6.16 -6.13
C ILE A 321 -17.45 6.87 -6.12
N GLY A 322 -16.93 7.28 -7.28
CA GLY A 322 -15.58 7.80 -7.44
C GLY A 322 -15.33 9.05 -6.61
N SER A 323 -16.23 10.04 -6.65
CA SER A 323 -16.09 11.29 -5.89
C SER A 323 -16.02 11.04 -4.38
N ILE A 324 -16.83 10.11 -3.88
CA ILE A 324 -16.81 9.71 -2.46
C ILE A 324 -15.45 9.11 -2.09
N LEU A 325 -14.94 8.18 -2.91
CA LEU A 325 -13.64 7.55 -2.69
C LEU A 325 -12.51 8.58 -2.74
N MET A 326 -12.52 9.47 -3.72
CA MET A 326 -11.49 10.48 -3.91
C MET A 326 -11.45 11.47 -2.75
N GLU A 327 -12.61 12.05 -2.38
CA GLU A 327 -12.72 12.96 -1.24
C GLU A 327 -12.27 12.28 0.06
N SER A 328 -12.64 11.02 0.26
CA SER A 328 -12.25 10.26 1.45
C SER A 328 -10.74 9.99 1.50
N PHE A 329 -10.15 9.57 0.37
CA PHE A 329 -8.73 9.29 0.30
C PHE A 329 -7.89 10.57 0.44
N MET A 330 -8.32 11.69 -0.13
CA MET A 330 -7.67 12.99 0.08
C MET A 330 -7.72 13.44 1.55
N HIS A 331 -8.82 13.14 2.25
CA HIS A 331 -8.96 13.49 3.66
C HIS A 331 -8.08 12.63 4.57
N VAL A 332 -8.01 11.33 4.31
CA VAL A 332 -7.41 10.33 5.21
C VAL A 332 -5.94 10.05 4.90
N HIS A 333 -5.50 10.22 3.66
CA HIS A 333 -4.13 9.91 3.27
C HIS A 333 -3.17 11.00 3.78
N GLU A 334 -2.17 10.62 4.58
CA GLU A 334 -1.21 11.55 5.21
C GLU A 334 -0.40 12.40 4.21
N LYS A 335 -0.27 11.92 2.97
CA LYS A 335 0.46 12.59 1.89
C LYS A 335 -0.50 13.04 0.80
N PRO A 336 -0.19 14.10 0.04
CA PRO A 336 -1.02 14.43 -1.11
C PRO A 336 -1.03 13.27 -2.12
N LEU A 337 -2.22 12.92 -2.62
CA LEU A 337 -2.37 11.84 -3.60
C LEU A 337 -1.58 12.16 -4.88
N ALA A 338 -1.47 13.45 -5.21
CA ALA A 338 -0.67 14.05 -6.28
C ALA A 338 0.77 13.54 -6.40
N LEU A 339 1.37 12.94 -5.37
CA LEU A 339 2.72 12.36 -5.45
C LEU A 339 2.80 11.07 -6.29
N SER A 340 1.69 10.58 -6.86
CA SER A 340 1.67 9.51 -7.88
C SER A 340 1.14 10.03 -9.24
N PRO A 341 2.00 10.62 -10.09
CA PRO A 341 1.58 11.16 -11.39
C PRO A 341 0.86 10.15 -12.30
N ILE A 342 1.22 8.87 -12.19
CA ILE A 342 0.61 7.75 -12.94
C ILE A 342 -0.88 7.63 -12.65
N PHE A 343 -1.30 7.86 -11.40
CA PHE A 343 -2.71 7.79 -11.01
C PHE A 343 -3.53 8.89 -11.68
N TYR A 344 -3.04 10.14 -11.69
CA TYR A 344 -3.74 11.29 -12.27
C TYR A 344 -3.84 11.19 -13.79
N ASP A 345 -2.79 10.72 -14.46
CA ASP A 345 -2.83 10.45 -15.90
C ASP A 345 -3.89 9.39 -16.23
N TRP A 346 -3.97 8.32 -15.44
CA TRP A 346 -4.99 7.28 -15.59
C TRP A 346 -6.42 7.84 -15.40
N VAL A 347 -6.64 8.64 -14.36
CA VAL A 347 -7.95 9.27 -14.10
C VAL A 347 -8.37 10.14 -15.28
N LEU A 348 -7.48 10.97 -15.81
CA LEU A 348 -7.80 11.87 -16.92
C LEU A 348 -8.12 11.10 -18.21
N LYS A 349 -7.32 10.08 -18.54
CA LYS A 349 -7.52 9.23 -19.73
C LYS A 349 -8.80 8.41 -19.67
N ARG A 350 -9.19 7.93 -18.48
CA ARG A 350 -10.28 6.95 -18.34
C ARG A 350 -11.60 7.56 -17.89
N LEU A 351 -11.55 8.59 -17.06
CA LEU A 351 -12.71 9.29 -16.49
C LEU A 351 -12.85 10.71 -17.03
N GLY A 352 -12.22 11.02 -18.17
CA GLY A 352 -12.26 12.30 -18.88
C GLY A 352 -13.65 12.94 -19.07
N SER A 353 -14.74 12.23 -18.83
CA SER A 353 -16.12 12.75 -18.89
C SER A 353 -16.73 13.10 -17.52
N ASP A 354 -16.14 12.67 -16.40
CA ASP A 354 -16.62 12.96 -15.04
C ASP A 354 -16.05 14.29 -14.54
N GLU A 355 -16.88 15.34 -14.58
CA GLU A 355 -16.47 16.69 -14.21
C GLU A 355 -16.09 16.80 -12.72
N ARG A 356 -16.78 16.09 -11.83
CA ARG A 356 -16.55 16.17 -10.38
C ARG A 356 -15.24 15.50 -9.98
N MET A 357 -14.98 14.29 -10.48
CA MET A 357 -13.72 13.59 -10.20
C MET A 357 -12.50 14.36 -10.68
N ILE A 358 -12.63 14.99 -11.85
CA ILE A 358 -11.54 15.75 -12.43
C ILE A 358 -11.33 17.07 -11.69
N ALA A 359 -12.40 17.76 -11.27
CA ALA A 359 -12.29 18.93 -10.42
C ALA A 359 -11.54 18.61 -9.10
N LEU A 360 -11.89 17.50 -8.44
CA LEU A 360 -11.19 17.04 -7.22
C LEU A 360 -9.71 16.74 -7.47
N CYS A 361 -9.38 16.06 -8.57
CA CYS A 361 -7.99 15.80 -8.95
C CYS A 361 -7.22 17.08 -9.22
N PHE A 362 -7.84 18.04 -9.91
CA PHE A 362 -7.25 19.35 -10.18
C PHE A 362 -6.98 20.14 -8.90
N GLU A 363 -7.94 20.16 -7.98
CA GLU A 363 -7.77 20.80 -6.67
C GLU A 363 -6.62 20.18 -5.88
N ASP A 364 -6.52 18.85 -5.84
CA ASP A 364 -5.42 18.15 -5.15
C ASP A 364 -4.06 18.49 -5.76
N LEU A 365 -3.95 18.46 -7.10
CA LEU A 365 -2.74 18.81 -7.82
C LEU A 365 -2.35 20.27 -7.56
N LEU A 366 -3.29 21.20 -7.63
CA LEU A 366 -3.05 22.63 -7.40
C LEU A 366 -2.53 22.87 -5.98
N LYS A 367 -3.21 22.33 -4.97
CA LYS A 367 -2.80 22.45 -3.55
C LYS A 367 -1.42 21.82 -3.33
N THR A 368 -1.14 20.68 -3.95
CA THR A 368 0.15 19.99 -3.84
C THR A 368 1.29 20.77 -4.47
N CYS A 369 1.11 21.29 -5.70
CA CYS A 369 2.09 22.13 -6.38
C CYS A 369 2.52 23.30 -5.48
N ILE A 370 1.54 24.01 -4.92
CA ILE A 370 1.79 25.20 -4.09
C ILE A 370 2.46 24.83 -2.76
N SER A 371 2.06 23.71 -2.14
CA SER A 371 2.70 23.21 -0.92
C SER A 371 4.16 22.80 -1.15
N LEU A 372 4.45 22.05 -2.22
CA LEU A 372 5.81 21.62 -2.55
C LEU A 372 6.71 22.80 -2.91
N GLU A 373 6.18 23.79 -3.63
CA GLU A 373 6.87 25.05 -3.91
C GLU A 373 7.25 25.78 -2.63
N THR A 374 6.30 25.94 -1.70
CA THR A 374 6.54 26.57 -0.40
C THR A 374 7.63 25.83 0.40
N GLN A 375 7.63 24.49 0.35
CA GLN A 375 8.66 23.68 1.00
C GLN A 375 10.02 23.84 0.33
N LEU A 376 10.10 23.84 -0.99
CA LEU A 376 11.34 24.04 -1.76
C LEU A 376 11.96 25.42 -1.49
N GLN A 377 11.15 26.46 -1.31
CA GLN A 377 11.62 27.79 -0.94
C GLN A 377 12.22 27.81 0.47
N LYS A 378 11.60 27.12 1.43
CA LYS A 378 12.12 26.98 2.80
C LYS A 378 13.39 26.14 2.84
N SER A 379 13.45 25.04 2.07
CA SER A 379 14.61 24.13 2.04
C SER A 379 15.78 24.65 1.23
N LYS A 380 15.63 25.71 0.41
CA LYS A 380 16.80 26.40 -0.17
C LYS A 380 17.70 27.02 0.91
N ALA A 381 17.26 27.09 2.17
CA ALA A 381 18.07 27.47 3.32
C ALA A 381 18.81 26.29 4.00
N GLU A 382 18.42 25.01 3.79
CA GLU A 382 19.06 23.83 4.39
C GLU A 382 19.04 22.61 3.44
N VAL A 383 20.23 22.08 3.12
CA VAL A 383 20.49 21.18 1.98
C VAL A 383 19.89 19.77 2.12
N SER A 384 18.96 19.41 1.22
CA SER A 384 18.87 18.10 0.54
C SER A 384 17.98 18.23 -0.71
N ILE A 385 18.59 18.43 -1.90
CA ILE A 385 17.91 19.08 -3.05
C ILE A 385 17.35 18.08 -4.09
N ASP A 386 17.93 16.88 -4.26
CA ASP A 386 17.66 16.07 -5.45
C ASP A 386 16.30 15.35 -5.47
N MET A 387 15.86 14.78 -4.34
CA MET A 387 14.66 13.91 -4.34
C MET A 387 13.34 14.69 -4.39
N ASN A 388 13.34 15.96 -3.97
CA ASN A 388 12.15 16.82 -3.95
C ASN A 388 11.93 17.54 -5.29
N GLN A 389 13.00 17.89 -6.02
CA GLN A 389 12.87 18.56 -7.33
C GLN A 389 12.27 17.64 -8.40
N CYS A 390 12.70 16.38 -8.47
CA CYS A 390 12.14 15.40 -9.42
C CYS A 390 10.65 15.14 -9.17
N LYS A 391 10.23 15.05 -7.89
CA LYS A 391 8.82 14.90 -7.52
C LYS A 391 8.02 16.15 -7.87
N PHE A 392 8.53 17.34 -7.54
CA PHE A 392 7.89 18.60 -7.86
C PHE A 392 7.67 18.74 -9.37
N LYS A 393 8.71 18.48 -10.18
CA LYS A 393 8.61 18.52 -11.64
C LYS A 393 7.51 17.57 -12.16
N ALA A 394 7.47 16.33 -11.68
CA ALA A 394 6.47 15.37 -12.12
C ALA A 394 5.02 15.78 -11.76
N VAL A 395 4.82 16.44 -10.60
CA VAL A 395 3.51 16.99 -10.21
C VAL A 395 3.13 18.20 -11.08
N CYS A 396 4.08 19.10 -11.37
CA CYS A 396 3.83 20.24 -12.26
C CYS A 396 3.52 19.80 -13.70
N ASP A 397 4.22 18.78 -14.20
CA ASP A 397 3.99 18.25 -15.55
C ASP A 397 2.57 17.66 -15.68
N ILE A 398 2.10 16.90 -14.68
CA ILE A 398 0.72 16.37 -14.71
C ILE A 398 -0.32 17.47 -14.48
N PHE A 399 -0.03 18.48 -13.66
CA PHE A 399 -0.89 19.65 -13.47
C PHE A 399 -1.12 20.40 -14.80
N LYS A 400 -0.07 20.59 -15.61
CA LYS A 400 -0.17 21.18 -16.95
C LYS A 400 -1.10 20.38 -17.86
N VAL A 401 -1.00 19.05 -17.83
CA VAL A 401 -1.87 18.16 -18.62
C VAL A 401 -3.34 18.36 -18.22
N TYR A 402 -3.64 18.49 -16.92
CA TYR A 402 -5.00 18.77 -16.44
C TYR A 402 -5.52 20.14 -16.87
N CYS A 403 -4.68 21.18 -16.80
CA CYS A 403 -5.04 22.53 -17.23
C CYS A 403 -5.39 22.59 -18.73
N ASN A 404 -4.65 21.84 -19.56
CA ASN A 404 -4.86 21.82 -21.01
C ASN A 404 -6.07 20.96 -21.41
N ALA A 405 -6.38 19.91 -20.64
CA ALA A 405 -7.45 18.99 -20.98
C ALA A 405 -8.83 19.56 -20.69
N LYS A 406 -8.97 20.47 -19.70
CA LYS A 406 -10.26 20.98 -19.23
C LYS A 406 -10.12 22.36 -18.56
N LYS A 407 -11.05 23.27 -18.87
CA LYS A 407 -11.22 24.61 -18.24
C LYS A 407 -11.68 24.49 -16.76
N LEU A 408 -10.78 24.09 -15.85
CA LEU A 408 -11.13 23.67 -14.47
C LEU A 408 -10.91 24.72 -13.36
N PHE A 409 -10.42 25.91 -13.69
CA PHE A 409 -10.25 26.94 -12.67
C PHE A 409 -11.60 27.46 -12.15
N LEU A 410 -11.65 27.78 -10.86
CA LEU A 410 -12.78 28.41 -10.19
C LEU A 410 -12.29 29.69 -9.49
N PRO A 411 -13.15 30.71 -9.31
CA PRO A 411 -12.78 31.95 -8.61
C PRO A 411 -12.25 31.70 -7.18
N SER A 412 -12.70 30.63 -6.52
CA SER A 412 -12.22 30.19 -5.21
C SER A 412 -10.74 29.80 -5.20
N HIS A 413 -10.18 29.38 -6.33
CA HIS A 413 -8.77 28.99 -6.44
C HIS A 413 -7.80 30.18 -6.33
N LEU A 414 -8.27 31.41 -6.59
CA LEU A 414 -7.43 32.62 -6.53
C LEU A 414 -6.79 32.83 -5.15
N GLU A 415 -7.47 32.45 -4.08
CA GLU A 415 -6.94 32.57 -2.70
C GLU A 415 -5.73 31.66 -2.46
N VAL A 416 -5.68 30.50 -3.13
CA VAL A 416 -4.55 29.57 -3.03
C VAL A 416 -3.46 29.98 -4.01
N ILE A 417 -3.82 30.32 -5.25
CA ILE A 417 -2.89 30.70 -6.34
C ILE A 417 -2.14 32.00 -6.03
N SER A 418 -2.77 32.95 -5.36
CA SER A 418 -2.15 34.23 -4.96
C SER A 418 -0.99 34.09 -3.98
N LYS A 419 -0.85 32.92 -3.35
CA LYS A 419 0.25 32.56 -2.45
C LYS A 419 1.41 31.83 -3.18
N SER A 420 1.22 31.43 -4.43
CA SER A 420 2.26 30.79 -5.25
C SER A 420 3.20 31.82 -5.85
N THR A 421 4.47 31.48 -6.07
CA THR A 421 5.42 32.29 -6.87
C THR A 421 5.67 31.68 -8.25
N SER A 422 4.96 30.62 -8.60
CA SER A 422 5.22 29.84 -9.79
C SER A 422 4.70 30.59 -11.01
N HIS A 423 5.64 31.14 -11.79
CA HIS A 423 5.35 31.73 -13.09
C HIS A 423 4.57 30.77 -14.00
N GLU A 424 4.81 29.46 -13.90
CA GLU A 424 4.07 28.49 -14.70
C GLU A 424 2.58 28.42 -14.34
N ILE A 425 2.25 28.43 -13.04
CA ILE A 425 0.85 28.40 -12.58
C ILE A 425 0.15 29.70 -12.96
N HIS A 426 0.81 30.85 -12.75
CA HIS A 426 0.24 32.16 -13.08
C HIS A 426 0.04 32.33 -14.58
N LYS A 427 1.03 31.94 -15.40
CA LYS A 427 0.91 31.98 -16.86
C LYS A 427 -0.27 31.16 -17.37
N ILE A 428 -0.46 29.94 -16.86
CA ILE A 428 -1.58 29.08 -17.28
C ILE A 428 -2.94 29.71 -16.90
N LEU A 429 -3.03 30.36 -15.74
CA LEU A 429 -4.26 31.03 -15.32
C LEU A 429 -4.52 32.30 -16.14
N PHE A 430 -3.58 33.24 -16.14
CA PHE A 430 -3.78 34.59 -16.67
C PHE A 430 -3.64 34.65 -18.19
N ASP A 431 -2.58 34.04 -18.76
CA ASP A 431 -2.30 34.16 -20.20
C ASP A 431 -3.14 33.19 -21.05
N ASN A 432 -3.64 32.10 -20.47
CA ASN A 432 -4.43 31.10 -21.19
C ASN A 432 -5.89 31.06 -20.73
N TYR A 433 -6.14 30.60 -19.49
CA TYR A 433 -7.51 30.31 -19.04
C TYR A 433 -8.42 31.55 -18.98
N LEU A 434 -7.96 32.63 -18.35
CA LEU A 434 -8.77 33.85 -18.20
C LEU A 434 -8.96 34.54 -19.55
N VAL A 435 -7.91 34.65 -20.37
CA VAL A 435 -8.01 35.17 -21.74
C VAL A 435 -9.08 34.40 -22.53
N ASP A 436 -9.05 33.07 -22.53
CA ASP A 436 -10.06 32.24 -23.21
C ASP A 436 -11.48 32.44 -22.64
N LEU A 437 -11.62 32.57 -21.32
CA LEU A 437 -12.90 32.75 -20.65
C LEU A 437 -13.56 34.08 -21.02
N PHE A 438 -12.79 35.17 -21.01
CA PHE A 438 -13.29 36.51 -21.32
C PHE A 438 -13.41 36.76 -22.84
N ASN A 439 -12.56 36.15 -23.68
CA ASN A 439 -12.66 36.26 -25.15
C ASN A 439 -13.82 35.46 -25.77
N GLU A 440 -14.23 34.34 -25.17
CA GLU A 440 -15.43 33.61 -25.59
C GLU A 440 -16.72 34.43 -25.39
N GLU A 441 -16.73 35.39 -24.45
CA GLU A 441 -17.84 36.32 -24.29
C GLU A 441 -17.82 37.44 -25.35
N ILE A 442 -16.62 37.90 -25.76
CA ILE A 442 -16.43 38.97 -26.77
C ILE A 442 -16.85 38.50 -28.17
N SER A 443 -16.52 37.26 -28.55
CA SER A 443 -16.93 36.68 -29.85
C SER A 443 -18.45 36.47 -29.97
N SER A 444 -19.18 36.47 -28.85
CA SER A 444 -20.65 36.37 -28.82
C SER A 444 -21.37 37.70 -29.08
N ILE A 445 -20.65 38.83 -29.12
CA ILE A 445 -21.22 40.19 -29.20
C ILE A 445 -21.17 40.77 -30.61
N GLN A 446 -20.46 40.15 -31.56
CA GLN A 446 -20.36 40.65 -32.94
C GLN A 446 -21.10 39.77 -33.96
N THR A 447 -22.43 39.81 -33.98
CA THR A 447 -23.17 39.72 -35.26
C THR A 447 -24.61 40.20 -35.12
N ILE A 448 -24.82 41.52 -35.19
CA ILE A 448 -26.07 42.07 -35.71
C ILE A 448 -25.71 43.31 -36.53
N ASN A 449 -25.76 43.18 -37.86
CA ASN A 449 -26.45 44.11 -38.76
C ASN A 449 -26.37 43.63 -40.22
N SER A 450 -27.51 43.11 -40.70
CA SER A 450 -28.12 43.23 -42.05
C SER A 450 -27.29 42.83 -43.29
N ILE A 451 -27.76 42.11 -44.32
CA ILE A 451 -29.04 42.14 -45.08
C ILE A 451 -29.15 40.81 -45.86
N GLY A 452 -30.36 40.21 -45.96
CA GLY A 452 -30.74 39.39 -47.13
C GLY A 452 -31.21 37.95 -46.90
N ASP A 453 -32.45 37.81 -46.37
CA ASP A 453 -33.52 36.85 -46.79
C ASP A 453 -33.28 35.31 -46.79
N PRO A 454 -34.35 34.48 -46.86
CA PRO A 454 -34.68 33.57 -45.76
C PRO A 454 -34.75 32.11 -46.21
N ASP A 455 -34.20 31.18 -45.44
CA ASP A 455 -34.92 29.92 -45.17
C ASP A 455 -34.23 29.07 -44.12
N ILE A 456 -35.06 28.23 -43.49
CA ILE A 456 -34.76 27.14 -42.55
C ILE A 456 -34.88 27.50 -41.07
N SER A 457 -36.07 27.15 -40.58
CA SER A 457 -36.50 27.07 -39.19
C SER A 457 -35.74 26.01 -38.36
N GLN A 458 -35.24 26.47 -37.21
CA GLN A 458 -35.32 25.90 -35.85
C GLN A 458 -34.58 24.59 -35.49
N MET A 459 -33.52 24.75 -34.67
CA MET A 459 -33.37 24.03 -33.39
C MET A 459 -32.83 24.99 -32.30
N SER A 460 -33.39 24.88 -31.10
CA SER A 460 -33.33 25.82 -29.96
C SER A 460 -31.97 25.94 -29.24
N PRO A 461 -31.58 27.12 -28.73
CA PRO A 461 -30.35 27.32 -27.95
C PRO A 461 -30.59 27.21 -26.43
N SER A 462 -30.27 26.06 -25.83
CA SER A 462 -30.32 25.86 -24.37
C SER A 462 -28.93 25.59 -23.75
N LYS A 463 -27.95 26.47 -23.99
CA LYS A 463 -26.66 26.50 -23.26
C LYS A 463 -26.15 27.91 -22.87
N LYS A 464 -26.89 29.00 -23.16
CA LYS A 464 -26.37 30.39 -23.08
C LYS A 464 -26.33 31.04 -21.68
N LYS A 465 -27.04 30.52 -20.66
CA LYS A 465 -27.16 31.22 -19.35
C LYS A 465 -26.00 30.96 -18.36
N GLY A 466 -25.20 29.91 -18.56
CA GLY A 466 -24.16 29.50 -17.61
C GLY A 466 -22.88 30.33 -17.66
N ASN A 467 -22.41 30.70 -18.86
CA ASN A 467 -21.10 31.36 -19.02
C ASN A 467 -21.07 32.79 -18.47
N THR A 468 -22.12 33.59 -18.72
CA THR A 468 -22.20 34.98 -18.24
C THR A 468 -22.25 35.10 -16.72
N GLN A 469 -22.79 34.10 -16.01
CA GLN A 469 -22.77 34.09 -14.55
C GLN A 469 -21.37 33.82 -14.00
N ILE A 470 -20.63 32.89 -14.64
CA ILE A 470 -19.26 32.52 -14.27
C ILE A 470 -18.32 33.70 -14.52
N VAL A 471 -18.43 34.38 -15.66
CA VAL A 471 -17.61 35.55 -15.98
C VAL A 471 -17.82 36.67 -14.96
N LYS A 472 -19.07 36.98 -14.61
CA LYS A 472 -19.39 37.97 -13.56
C LYS A 472 -18.82 37.60 -12.19
N GLU A 473 -18.81 36.31 -11.84
CA GLU A 473 -18.20 35.84 -10.61
C GLU A 473 -16.68 36.04 -10.61
N TRP A 474 -16.02 35.73 -11.73
CA TRP A 474 -14.59 35.96 -11.93
C TRP A 474 -14.25 37.45 -11.89
N GLU A 475 -14.98 38.28 -12.63
CA GLU A 475 -14.83 39.73 -12.65
C GLU A 475 -14.93 40.29 -11.23
N LYS A 476 -16.02 39.97 -10.50
CA LYS A 476 -16.22 40.40 -9.12
C LYS A 476 -15.07 39.99 -8.20
N LYS A 477 -14.56 38.75 -8.33
CA LYS A 477 -13.49 38.25 -7.46
C LYS A 477 -12.13 38.87 -7.81
N LEU A 478 -11.79 38.99 -9.09
CA LEU A 478 -10.56 39.63 -9.57
C LEU A 478 -10.52 41.11 -9.20
N THR A 479 -11.62 41.84 -9.41
CA THR A 479 -11.76 43.25 -9.03
C THR A 479 -11.60 43.44 -7.51
N ASN A 480 -12.21 42.58 -6.70
CA ASN A 480 -12.07 42.64 -5.24
C ASN A 480 -10.60 42.44 -4.81
N ILE A 481 -9.92 41.45 -5.38
CA ILE A 481 -8.49 41.19 -5.08
C ILE A 481 -7.61 42.35 -5.56
N TYR A 482 -7.87 42.91 -6.75
CA TYR A 482 -7.15 44.05 -7.29
C TYR A 482 -7.32 45.31 -6.43
N TYR A 483 -8.51 45.58 -5.90
CA TYR A 483 -8.70 46.67 -4.95
C TYR A 483 -8.01 46.40 -3.61
N GLN A 484 -8.01 45.16 -3.10
CA GLN A 484 -7.27 44.81 -1.89
C GLN A 484 -5.75 45.03 -2.05
N LEU A 485 -5.19 44.82 -3.24
CA LEU A 485 -3.77 45.10 -3.53
C LEU A 485 -3.38 46.57 -3.32
N LYS A 486 -4.31 47.51 -3.51
CA LYS A 486 -4.05 48.94 -3.30
C LYS A 486 -3.95 49.32 -1.81
N TYR A 487 -4.39 48.45 -0.91
CA TYR A 487 -4.51 48.76 0.53
C TYR A 487 -3.81 47.77 1.48
N GLU A 488 -3.48 46.53 1.08
CA GLU A 488 -2.79 45.53 1.91
C GLU A 488 -1.55 44.90 1.22
N GLU A 489 -0.35 45.38 1.54
CA GLU A 489 0.91 44.98 0.88
C GLU A 489 1.43 43.56 1.18
N ASN A 490 0.89 42.83 2.15
CA ASN A 490 1.57 41.65 2.73
C ASN A 490 0.90 40.27 2.51
N ARG A 491 -0.19 40.17 1.74
CA ARG A 491 -0.93 38.89 1.62
C ARG A 491 -0.65 38.06 0.35
N MET A 492 -0.05 38.64 -0.69
CA MET A 492 0.13 38.00 -2.00
C MET A 492 1.57 38.10 -2.51
N THR A 493 1.99 37.16 -3.34
CA THR A 493 3.34 37.16 -3.93
C THR A 493 3.48 38.25 -4.99
N ASN A 494 4.68 38.81 -5.16
CA ASN A 494 4.94 39.84 -6.18
C ASN A 494 4.64 39.32 -7.58
N THR A 495 5.04 38.07 -7.87
CA THR A 495 4.75 37.42 -9.15
C THR A 495 3.26 37.40 -9.48
N PHE A 496 2.39 37.08 -8.52
CA PHE A 496 0.94 37.10 -8.75
C PHE A 496 0.41 38.51 -9.02
N ARG A 497 0.94 39.53 -8.33
CA ARG A 497 0.55 40.93 -8.53
C ARG A 497 0.89 41.42 -9.94
N ASP A 498 2.05 41.05 -10.45
CA ASP A 498 2.51 41.45 -11.77
C ASP A 498 1.57 40.90 -12.86
N TYR A 499 1.23 39.60 -12.77
CA TYR A 499 0.26 38.99 -13.69
C TYR A 499 -1.15 39.57 -13.57
N LEU A 500 -1.64 39.79 -12.34
CA LEU A 500 -2.97 40.36 -12.14
C LEU A 500 -3.07 41.80 -12.65
N SER A 501 -2.05 42.62 -12.40
CA SER A 501 -2.04 44.02 -12.86
C SER A 501 -1.99 44.06 -14.38
N LYS A 502 -1.13 43.26 -15.00
CA LYS A 502 -1.05 43.13 -16.45
C LYS A 502 -2.39 42.71 -17.06
N PHE A 503 -3.05 41.69 -16.50
CA PHE A 503 -4.31 41.18 -17.03
C PHE A 503 -5.50 42.15 -16.85
N VAL A 504 -5.50 43.02 -15.83
CA VAL A 504 -6.56 44.01 -15.61
C VAL A 504 -6.34 45.28 -16.44
N GLU A 505 -5.08 45.58 -16.78
CA GLU A 505 -4.70 46.74 -17.59
C GLU A 505 -4.81 46.49 -19.11
N GLU A 506 -4.67 45.23 -19.53
CA GLU A 506 -4.96 44.73 -20.90
C GLU A 506 -6.46 44.48 -21.09
#